data_AF-A0A9E0TBG4-F1
#
_entry.id   AF-A0A9E0TBG4-F1
#
_cell.length_a   1.000
_cell.length_b   1.000
_cell.length_c   1.000
_cell.angle_alpha   90.00
_cell.angle_beta   90.00
_cell.angle_gamma   90.00
#
_symmetry.space_group_name_H-M   'P 1'
#
loop_
_entity.id
_entity.type
_entity.pdbx_description
1 polymer ?
#
loop_
_entity_poly.entity_id
_entity_poly.type
_entity_poly.pdbx_seq_one_letter_code
_entity_poly.pdbx_strand_id
1 'polypeptide(L)'
;PTTGSLKVSFFGPFYGGYHVAALDPDYRWALVLGPDTRYCWILARDKQLPAAQREAIVARAQALGVDTSSLIWVPHERQDPAQ
;
A
#
# COMPACT_ATOMS: atom_id res chain seq x y z
N PRO A 1 -6.97 -12.57 -16.23
CA PRO A 1 -7.11 -12.46 -14.75
C PRO A 1 -7.56 -11.05 -14.32
N THR A 2 -8.62 -10.95 -13.51
CA THR A 2 -9.23 -9.67 -13.05
C THR A 2 -9.02 -9.38 -11.56
N THR A 3 -8.45 -10.33 -10.81
CA THR A 3 -8.22 -10.23 -9.37
C THR A 3 -6.77 -9.85 -9.06
N GLY A 4 -6.55 -8.77 -8.31
CA GLY A 4 -5.24 -8.30 -7.88
C GLY A 4 -4.66 -9.07 -6.68
N SER A 5 -4.49 -10.38 -6.82
CA SER A 5 -3.95 -11.26 -5.77
C SER A 5 -2.74 -12.04 -6.31
N LEU A 6 -1.55 -11.72 -5.80
CA LEU A 6 -0.28 -12.24 -6.31
C LEU A 6 0.54 -12.88 -5.19
N LYS A 7 1.52 -13.70 -5.59
CA LYS A 7 2.59 -14.22 -4.72
C LYS A 7 3.89 -13.53 -5.12
N VAL A 8 4.50 -12.78 -4.20
CA VAL A 8 5.71 -11.98 -4.48
C VAL A 8 6.84 -12.37 -3.52
N SER A 9 8.10 -12.16 -3.94
CA SER A 9 9.29 -12.39 -3.12
C SER A 9 9.98 -11.04 -2.85
N PHE A 10 10.14 -10.68 -1.58
CA PHE A 10 10.80 -9.43 -1.17
C PHE A 10 12.28 -9.62 -0.84
N PHE A 11 12.64 -10.79 -0.27
CA PHE A 11 14.02 -11.23 0.00
C PHE A 11 14.05 -12.77 -0.15
N GLY A 12 14.98 -13.31 -0.94
CA GLY A 12 15.02 -14.76 -1.16
C GLY A 12 15.34 -15.55 0.12
N PRO A 13 14.79 -16.77 0.33
CA PRO A 13 13.73 -17.46 -0.41
C PRO A 13 12.32 -17.29 0.22
N PHE A 14 11.91 -16.08 0.64
CA PHE A 14 10.61 -15.86 1.29
C PHE A 14 9.58 -15.26 0.33
N TYR A 15 8.44 -15.96 0.18
CA TYR A 15 7.31 -15.52 -0.62
C TYR A 15 6.14 -15.10 0.27
N GLY A 16 5.58 -13.92 0.04
CA GLY A 16 4.39 -13.41 0.72
C GLY A 16 3.23 -13.21 -0.24
N GLY A 17 2.01 -13.24 0.31
CA GLY A 17 0.83 -12.77 -0.40
C GLY A 17 0.93 -11.27 -0.69
N TYR A 18 0.38 -10.84 -1.82
CA TYR A 18 0.25 -9.45 -2.23
C TYR A 18 -1.16 -9.25 -2.76
N HIS A 19 -2.00 -8.61 -1.95
CA HIS A 19 -3.42 -8.48 -2.23
C HIS A 19 -3.78 -7.00 -2.34
N VAL A 20 -4.21 -6.56 -3.51
CA VAL A 20 -4.73 -5.21 -3.73
C VAL A 20 -6.14 -5.16 -3.12
N ALA A 21 -6.23 -4.60 -1.91
CA ALA A 21 -7.46 -4.55 -1.12
C ALA A 21 -8.34 -3.34 -1.49
N ALA A 22 -7.72 -2.24 -1.93
CA ALA A 22 -8.43 -1.11 -2.52
C ALA A 22 -7.55 -0.44 -3.58
N LEU A 23 -8.20 0.10 -4.60
CA LEU A 23 -7.54 0.72 -5.74
C LEU A 23 -8.34 1.92 -6.22
N ASP A 24 -7.62 2.98 -6.54
CA ASP A 24 -8.16 4.15 -7.22
C ASP A 24 -8.61 3.80 -8.65
N PRO A 25 -9.75 4.31 -9.15
CA PRO A 25 -10.18 4.08 -10.52
C PRO A 25 -9.13 4.50 -11.56
N ASP A 26 -8.39 5.58 -11.29
CA ASP A 26 -7.33 6.10 -12.16
C ASP A 26 -5.93 5.56 -11.78
N TYR A 27 -5.88 4.53 -10.92
CA TYR A 27 -4.64 3.87 -10.48
C TYR A 27 -3.61 4.83 -9.86
N ARG A 28 -4.07 5.93 -9.25
CA ARG A 28 -3.21 6.92 -8.60
C ARG A 28 -2.71 6.47 -7.24
N TRP A 29 -3.46 5.61 -6.54
CA TRP A 29 -3.07 5.01 -5.27
C TRP A 29 -3.62 3.59 -5.12
N ALA A 30 -2.99 2.80 -4.25
CA ALA A 30 -3.42 1.45 -3.90
C ALA A 30 -3.22 1.18 -2.40
N LEU A 31 -4.14 0.41 -1.83
CA LEU A 31 -3.99 -0.23 -0.52
C LEU A 31 -3.68 -1.71 -0.74
N VAL A 32 -2.54 -2.16 -0.23
CA VAL A 32 -2.05 -3.52 -0.41
C VAL A 32 -1.88 -4.19 0.94
N LEU A 33 -2.41 -5.40 1.05
CA LEU A 33 -2.21 -6.28 2.20
C LEU A 33 -1.26 -7.42 1.85
N GLY A 34 -0.47 -7.82 2.83
CA GLY A 34 0.32 -9.04 2.76
C GLY A 34 -0.53 -10.30 2.99
N PRO A 35 0.10 -11.45 3.36
CA PRO A 35 -0.63 -12.69 3.63
C PRO A 35 -1.58 -12.60 4.83
N ASP A 36 -1.41 -11.60 5.70
CA ASP A 36 -2.28 -11.26 6.82
C ASP A 36 -2.35 -9.72 7.00
N THR A 37 -3.10 -9.24 7.99
CA THR A 37 -3.31 -7.80 8.23
C THR A 37 -2.14 -7.11 8.95
N ARG A 38 -1.06 -7.83 9.28
CA ARG A 38 0.14 -7.24 9.90
C ARG A 38 1.04 -6.57 8.86
N TYR A 39 0.83 -6.88 7.59
CA TYR A 39 1.56 -6.29 6.47
C TYR A 39 0.61 -5.45 5.63
N CYS A 40 0.84 -4.14 5.62
CA CYS A 40 0.01 -3.17 4.91
C CYS A 40 0.87 -2.10 4.28
N TRP A 41 0.57 -1.74 3.04
CA TRP A 41 1.20 -0.63 2.33
C TRP A 41 0.17 0.26 1.65
N ILE A 42 0.38 1.57 1.78
CA ILE A 42 -0.31 2.59 0.99
C ILE A 42 0.69 3.04 -0.07
N LEU A 43 0.38 2.76 -1.34
CA LEU A 43 1.22 3.11 -2.47
C LEU A 43 0.56 4.24 -3.25
N ALA A 44 1.36 5.20 -3.73
CA ALA A 44 0.87 6.32 -4.52
C ALA A 44 1.81 6.62 -5.70
N ARG A 45 1.25 7.10 -6.80
CA ARG A 45 2.00 7.59 -7.96
C ARG A 45 2.62 8.97 -7.71
N ASP A 46 1.99 9.76 -6.84
CA ASP A 46 2.47 11.05 -6.38
C ASP A 46 3.17 10.90 -5.04
N LYS A 47 4.22 11.69 -4.80
CA LYS A 47 5.01 11.65 -3.55
C LYS A 47 4.19 11.99 -2.30
N GLN A 48 3.09 12.72 -2.48
CA GLN A 48 2.22 13.15 -1.41
C GLN A 48 0.76 12.94 -1.82
N LEU A 49 -0.04 12.41 -0.89
CA LEU A 49 -1.48 12.31 -1.03
C LEU A 49 -2.14 13.49 -0.29
N PRO A 50 -3.26 14.03 -0.80
CA PRO A 50 -4.10 14.94 -0.04
C PRO A 50 -4.49 14.31 1.31
N ALA A 51 -4.52 15.11 2.38
CA ALA A 51 -4.77 14.62 3.75
C ALA A 51 -6.07 13.82 3.86
N ALA A 52 -7.17 14.33 3.28
CA ALA A 52 -8.46 13.65 3.27
C ALA A 52 -8.42 12.29 2.55
N GLN A 53 -7.67 12.20 1.44
CA GLN A 53 -7.51 10.95 0.69
C GLN A 53 -6.73 9.93 1.53
N ARG A 54 -5.65 10.37 2.18
CA ARG A 54 -4.85 9.55 3.08
C ARG A 54 -5.69 9.01 4.24
N GLU A 55 -6.47 9.86 4.89
CA GLU A 55 -7.36 9.49 6.00
C GLU A 55 -8.43 8.47 5.56
N ALA A 56 -9.02 8.66 4.38
CA ALA A 56 -9.98 7.70 3.83
C ALA A 56 -9.35 6.32 3.56
N ILE A 57 -8.10 6.28 3.08
CA ILE A 57 -7.37 5.02 2.87
C ILE A 57 -7.05 4.35 4.21
N VAL A 58 -6.61 5.13 5.20
CA VAL A 58 -6.32 4.63 6.56
C VAL A 58 -7.58 4.05 7.20
N ALA A 59 -8.72 4.74 7.10
CA ALA A 59 -9.99 4.22 7.61
C ALA A 59 -10.39 2.89 6.95
N ARG A 60 -10.14 2.73 5.64
CA ARG A 60 -10.35 1.46 4.94
C ARG A 60 -9.42 0.36 5.46
N ALA A 61 -8.14 0.66 5.68
CA ALA A 61 -7.19 -0.30 6.24
C ALA A 61 -7.63 -0.76 7.65
N GLN A 62 -8.07 0.19 8.49
CA GLN A 62 -8.58 -0.12 9.83
C GLN A 62 -9.83 -1.02 9.77
N ALA A 63 -10.76 -0.74 8.86
CA ALA A 63 -11.96 -1.57 8.67
C ALA A 63 -11.63 -2.99 8.19
N LEU A 64 -10.48 -3.18 7.53
CA LEU A 64 -9.96 -4.49 7.12
C LEU A 64 -9.17 -5.21 8.23
N GLY A 65 -9.08 -4.64 9.44
CA GLY A 65 -8.40 -5.24 10.58
C GLY A 65 -6.89 -5.01 10.63
N VAL A 66 -6.38 -4.00 9.90
CA VAL A 66 -5.00 -3.52 10.03
C VAL A 66 -4.89 -2.65 11.28
N ASP A 67 -3.85 -2.86 12.08
CA ASP A 67 -3.48 -1.91 13.14
C ASP A 67 -2.84 -0.67 12.51
N THR A 68 -3.66 0.36 12.27
CA THR A 68 -3.21 1.60 11.63
C THR A 68 -2.32 2.46 12.52
N SER A 69 -2.24 2.18 13.83
CA SER A 69 -1.32 2.89 14.73
C SER A 69 0.14 2.49 14.48
N SER A 70 0.37 1.31 13.91
CA SER A 70 1.68 0.79 13.52
C SER A 70 2.16 1.30 12.15
N LEU A 71 1.38 2.17 11.47
CA LEU A 71 1.78 2.71 10.18
C LEU A 71 2.97 3.66 10.31
N ILE A 72 4.02 3.38 9.54
CA ILE A 72 5.19 4.25 9.40
C ILE A 72 5.00 5.13 8.17
N TRP A 73 4.96 6.44 8.37
CA TRP A 73 4.92 7.42 7.28
C TRP A 73 6.32 7.69 6.74
N VAL A 74 6.65 7.05 5.62
CA VAL A 74 7.95 7.19 4.96
C VAL A 74 8.07 8.60 4.35
N PRO A 75 9.12 9.39 4.66
CA PRO A 75 9.41 10.63 3.95
C PRO A 75 9.80 10.38 2.49
N HIS A 76 9.17 11.07 1.54
CA HIS A 76 9.39 10.91 0.09
C HIS A 76 10.20 12.07 -0.51
N GLU A 77 11.28 12.47 0.16
CA GLU A 77 12.08 13.64 -0.21
C GLU A 77 13.18 13.35 -1.23
N ARG A 78 13.45 12.06 -1.49
CA ARG A 78 14.49 11.63 -2.44
C ARG A 78 14.24 12.28 -3.80
N GLN A 79 15.23 13.04 -4.27
CA GLN A 79 15.32 13.52 -5.64
C GLN A 79 16.27 12.58 -6.36
N ASP A 80 15.71 11.56 -7.02
CA ASP A 80 16.51 10.76 -7.93
C ASP A 80 16.86 11.64 -9.15
N PRO A 81 18.10 11.63 -9.65
CA PRO A 81 18.39 12.25 -10.93
C PRO A 81 17.47 11.64 -11.98
N ALA A 82 16.92 12.49 -12.86
CA ALA A 82 16.18 12.00 -14.01
C ALA A 82 17.07 10.99 -14.76
N GLN A 83 16.54 9.78 -14.98
CA GLN A 83 17.19 8.78 -15.82
C GLN A 83 17.26 9.26 -17.27
#